data_AF-A0A7W1HIR7-F1
#
_entry.id   AF-A0A7W1HIR7-F1
#
_cell.length_a   1.000
_cell.length_b   1.000
_cell.length_c   1.000
_cell.angle_alpha   90.00
_cell.angle_beta   90.00
_cell.angle_gamma   90.00
#
_symmetry.space_group_name_H-M   'P 1'
#
loop_
_entity.id
_entity.type
_entity.pdbx_description
1 polymer ?
#
loop_
_entity_poly.entity_id
_entity_poly.type
_entity_poly.pdbx_seq_one_letter_code
_entity_poly.pdbx_strand_id
1 'polypeptide(L)'
;MDTRTFLGLEGTHNRFRWKLPIAPGICTPGNFMYGGAGLGAAIAALEGTSGRPTIWATAQYLTYARPGEVLDIDVTLAVEGHQMTQARAVCHVEDREILTVNAALGARPLDHSGQYETMPADVPPPESCPHRIHRVDTSGFISDRLDERLAKGR
;
A
#
# COMPACT_ATOMS: atom_id res chain seq x y z
N MET A 1 -12.35 -8.81 0.89
CA MET A 1 -12.03 -7.61 1.68
C MET A 1 -11.22 -6.69 0.79
N ASP A 2 -11.57 -5.40 0.69
CA ASP A 2 -10.78 -4.43 -0.09
C ASP A 2 -9.63 -3.84 0.74
N THR A 3 -8.70 -3.13 0.08
CA THR A 3 -7.53 -2.52 0.72
C THR A 3 -7.91 -1.57 1.85
N ARG A 4 -8.98 -0.79 1.70
CA ARG A 4 -9.40 0.19 2.71
C ARG A 4 -9.87 -0.50 3.98
N THR A 5 -10.70 -1.53 3.83
CA THR A 5 -11.21 -2.33 4.93
C THR A 5 -10.10 -3.10 5.63
N PHE A 6 -9.14 -3.65 4.86
CA PHE A 6 -8.01 -4.38 5.43
C PHE A 6 -7.11 -3.49 6.29
N LEU A 7 -6.81 -2.27 5.81
CA LEU A 7 -5.94 -1.32 6.48
C LEU A 7 -6.64 -0.51 7.57
N GLY A 8 -7.96 -0.31 7.47
CA GLY A 8 -8.69 0.66 8.29
C GLY A 8 -8.56 2.10 7.76
N LEU A 9 -8.43 2.27 6.44
CA LEU A 9 -8.32 3.58 5.83
C LEU A 9 -9.69 4.26 5.74
N GLU A 10 -9.78 5.47 6.27
CA GLU A 10 -11.01 6.25 6.37
C GLU A 10 -10.95 7.50 5.48
N GLY A 11 -12.04 7.76 4.75
CA GLY A 11 -12.24 9.03 4.07
C GLY A 11 -12.66 10.12 5.06
N THR A 12 -12.36 11.38 4.75
CA THR A 12 -12.88 12.51 5.53
C THR A 12 -13.96 13.27 4.76
N HIS A 13 -14.50 14.34 5.36
CA HIS A 13 -15.41 15.26 4.66
C HIS A 13 -14.72 15.99 3.48
N ASN A 14 -13.39 16.08 3.49
CA ASN A 14 -12.60 16.57 2.38
C ASN A 14 -12.10 15.38 1.56
N ARG A 15 -12.54 15.26 0.31
CA ARG A 15 -12.14 14.16 -0.61
C ARG A 15 -10.62 14.06 -0.84
N PHE A 16 -9.86 15.12 -0.59
CA PHE A 16 -8.40 15.16 -0.72
C PHE A 16 -7.67 14.80 0.58
N ARG A 17 -8.41 14.43 1.64
CA ARG A 17 -7.85 14.04 2.93
C ARG A 17 -8.40 12.72 3.41
N TRP A 18 -7.48 11.86 3.82
CA TRP A 18 -7.76 10.53 4.34
C TRP A 18 -7.03 10.33 5.66
N LYS A 19 -7.54 9.41 6.48
CA LYS A 19 -6.96 9.07 7.79
C LYS A 19 -6.77 7.58 7.92
N LEU A 20 -5.62 7.18 8.44
CA LEU A 20 -5.31 5.81 8.76
C LEU A 20 -4.92 5.71 10.24
N PRO A 21 -5.82 5.24 11.12
CA PRO A 21 -5.47 4.87 12.48
C PRO A 21 -4.42 3.75 12.45
N ILE A 22 -3.28 3.97 13.10
CA ILE A 22 -2.18 3.01 13.09
C ILE A 22 -2.43 1.97 14.18
N ALA A 23 -3.13 0.91 13.79
CA ALA A 23 -3.36 -0.26 14.65
C ALA A 23 -2.16 -1.22 14.65
N PRO A 24 -1.90 -1.97 15.74
CA PRO A 24 -0.82 -2.97 15.77
C PRO A 24 -0.85 -3.96 14.60
N GLY A 25 -2.04 -4.35 14.14
CA GLY A 25 -2.22 -5.28 13.02
C GLY A 25 -1.79 -4.76 11.64
N ILE A 26 -1.33 -3.51 11.51
CA ILE A 26 -0.68 -2.99 10.29
C ILE A 26 0.76 -2.56 10.54
N CYS A 27 1.30 -2.87 11.71
CA CYS A 27 2.67 -2.58 12.13
C CYS A 27 3.55 -3.83 12.05
N THR A 28 4.86 -3.60 12.10
CA THR A 28 5.85 -4.66 12.28
C THR A 28 6.10 -4.92 13.76
N PRO A 29 6.71 -6.06 14.14
CA PRO A 29 7.19 -6.29 15.51
C PRO A 29 8.19 -5.23 16.02
N GLY A 30 8.77 -4.42 15.13
CA GLY A 30 9.62 -3.29 15.49
C GLY A 30 8.86 -2.07 16.05
N ASN A 31 7.54 -2.18 16.26
CA ASN A 31 6.68 -1.14 16.81
C ASN A 31 6.55 0.11 15.91
N PHE A 32 6.50 -0.10 14.59
CA PHE A 32 6.22 0.94 13.61
C PHE A 32 5.41 0.37 12.43
N MET A 33 4.67 1.23 11.75
CA MET A 33 3.82 0.91 10.61
C MET A 33 4.61 0.18 9.52
N TYR A 34 4.06 -0.93 9.03
CA TYR A 34 4.66 -1.66 7.92
C TYR A 34 4.66 -0.79 6.65
N GLY A 35 5.81 -0.71 5.96
CA GLY A 35 5.95 0.18 4.79
C GLY A 35 4.90 -0.09 3.70
N GLY A 36 4.61 -1.37 3.43
CA GLY A 36 3.56 -1.74 2.48
C GLY A 36 2.15 -1.31 2.90
N ALA A 37 1.87 -1.21 4.19
CA ALA A 37 0.60 -0.67 4.68
C ALA A 37 0.50 0.85 4.40
N GLY A 38 1.58 1.59 4.65
CA GLY A 38 1.65 3.02 4.34
C GLY A 38 1.50 3.30 2.83
N LEU A 39 2.25 2.59 1.98
CA LEU A 39 2.12 2.72 0.53
C LEU A 39 0.73 2.29 0.03
N GLY A 40 0.20 1.17 0.52
CA GLY A 40 -1.14 0.69 0.16
C GLY A 40 -2.25 1.69 0.54
N ALA A 41 -2.13 2.33 1.71
CA ALA A 41 -3.06 3.38 2.14
C ALA A 41 -2.97 4.62 1.24
N ALA A 42 -1.76 5.08 0.91
CA ALA A 42 -1.56 6.21 0.02
C ALA A 42 -2.12 5.93 -1.39
N ILE A 43 -1.90 4.74 -1.94
CA ILE A 43 -2.47 4.29 -3.22
C ILE A 43 -4.00 4.32 -3.15
N ALA A 44 -4.60 3.71 -2.12
CA ALA A 44 -6.06 3.66 -1.98
C ALA A 44 -6.70 5.05 -1.81
N ALA A 45 -5.98 5.99 -1.17
CA ALA A 45 -6.37 7.40 -1.06
C ALA A 45 -6.26 8.13 -2.42
N LEU A 46 -5.19 7.91 -3.17
CA LEU A 46 -4.99 8.47 -4.52
C LEU A 46 -6.07 7.98 -5.51
N GLU A 47 -6.36 6.68 -5.51
CA GLU A 47 -7.43 6.08 -6.32
C GLU A 47 -8.80 6.61 -5.89
N GLY A 48 -9.04 6.72 -4.58
CA GLY A 48 -10.28 7.27 -4.05
C GLY A 48 -10.52 8.72 -4.41
N THR A 49 -9.45 9.52 -4.45
CA THR A 49 -9.54 10.96 -4.72
C THR A 49 -9.66 11.26 -6.21
N SER A 50 -8.95 10.48 -7.05
CA SER A 50 -8.94 10.64 -8.51
C SER A 50 -10.06 9.88 -9.23
N GLY A 51 -10.62 8.85 -8.60
CA GLY A 51 -11.56 7.93 -9.23
C GLY A 51 -10.93 7.06 -10.32
N ARG A 52 -9.59 6.94 -10.35
CA ARG A 52 -8.84 6.23 -11.39
C ARG A 52 -7.93 5.17 -10.77
N PRO A 53 -7.72 4.02 -11.43
CA PRO A 53 -6.83 2.98 -10.92
C PRO A 53 -5.37 3.40 -11.03
N THR A 54 -4.53 2.89 -10.14
CA THR A 54 -3.09 3.17 -10.14
C THR A 54 -2.39 2.40 -11.26
N ILE A 55 -1.52 3.10 -12.00
CA ILE A 55 -0.62 2.49 -12.99
C ILE A 55 0.73 2.19 -12.33
N TRP A 56 1.27 3.19 -11.63
CA TRP A 56 2.47 3.06 -10.83
C TRP A 56 2.42 4.02 -9.65
N ALA A 57 3.10 3.67 -8.57
CA ALA A 57 3.34 4.53 -7.43
C ALA A 57 4.77 4.31 -6.91
N THR A 58 5.44 5.37 -6.48
CA THR A 58 6.74 5.32 -5.81
C THR A 58 6.64 6.03 -4.47
N ALA A 59 7.25 5.45 -3.44
CA ALA A 59 7.28 6.02 -2.10
C ALA A 59 8.70 6.40 -1.68
N GLN A 60 8.81 7.49 -0.93
CA GLN A 60 10.00 7.84 -0.15
C GLN A 60 9.62 7.77 1.33
N TYR A 61 10.28 6.90 2.09
CA TYR A 61 10.07 6.75 3.52
C TYR A 61 11.07 7.63 4.27
N LEU A 62 10.58 8.53 5.11
CA LEU A 62 11.39 9.55 5.77
C LEU A 62 11.60 9.25 7.26
N THR A 63 10.55 8.76 7.94
CA THR A 63 10.60 8.39 9.35
C THR A 63 9.50 7.39 9.70
N TYR A 64 9.38 7.04 10.97
CA TYR A 64 8.43 6.04 11.46
C TYR A 64 7.16 6.67 12.01
N ALA A 65 6.06 5.95 11.78
CA ALA A 65 4.79 6.14 12.48
C ALA A 65 4.50 4.91 13.35
N ARG A 66 3.99 5.13 14.56
CA ARG A 66 3.88 4.14 15.63
C ARG A 66 2.42 3.78 15.93
N PRO A 67 2.15 2.59 16.51
CA PRO A 67 0.81 2.25 16.96
C PRO A 67 0.19 3.33 17.85
N GLY A 68 -1.11 3.58 17.66
CA GLY A 68 -1.89 4.61 18.37
C GLY A 68 -1.82 6.00 17.76
N GLU A 69 -0.88 6.26 16.85
CA GLU A 69 -0.88 7.48 16.03
C GLU A 69 -1.94 7.37 14.91
N VAL A 70 -2.29 8.52 14.32
CA VAL A 70 -3.13 8.58 13.12
C VAL A 70 -2.29 9.19 12.00
N LEU A 71 -2.19 8.47 10.89
CA LEU A 71 -1.55 8.97 9.68
C LEU A 71 -2.58 9.75 8.87
N ASP A 72 -2.39 11.06 8.77
CA ASP A 72 -3.12 11.91 7.84
C ASP A 72 -2.48 11.81 6.45
N ILE A 73 -3.30 11.65 5.42
CA ILE A 73 -2.88 11.53 4.03
C ILE A 73 -3.50 12.68 3.23
N ASP A 74 -2.67 13.65 2.86
CA ASP A 74 -3.03 14.77 2.00
C ASP A 74 -2.76 14.42 0.54
N VAL A 75 -3.80 14.43 -0.29
CA VAL A 75 -3.72 14.10 -1.72
C VAL A 75 -3.75 15.37 -2.58
N THR A 76 -2.82 15.44 -3.53
CA THR A 76 -2.76 16.47 -4.57
C THR A 76 -2.86 15.82 -5.94
N LEU A 77 -3.88 16.16 -6.72
CA LEU A 77 -3.96 15.81 -8.15
C LEU A 77 -3.21 16.90 -8.93
N ALA A 78 -1.92 16.69 -9.19
CA ALA A 78 -1.06 17.69 -9.84
C ALA A 78 -1.47 17.97 -11.29
N VAL A 79 -1.94 16.94 -12.01
CA VAL A 79 -2.45 17.06 -13.38
C VAL A 79 -3.62 16.10 -13.55
N GLU A 80 -4.76 16.59 -14.05
CA GLU A 80 -5.93 15.80 -14.41
C GLU A 80 -6.12 15.78 -15.93
N GLY A 81 -5.40 14.89 -16.61
CA GLY A 81 -5.50 14.72 -18.06
C GLY A 81 -6.70 13.86 -18.47
N HIS A 82 -6.93 13.76 -19.78
CA HIS A 82 -8.07 13.01 -20.32
C HIS A 82 -8.07 11.53 -19.90
N GLN A 83 -6.91 10.86 -19.97
CA GLN A 83 -6.77 9.42 -19.66
C GLN A 83 -5.89 9.15 -18.43
N MET A 84 -5.05 10.11 -18.04
CA MET A 84 -4.06 9.95 -16.98
C MET A 84 -4.07 11.13 -16.02
N THR A 85 -3.87 10.83 -14.75
CA THR A 85 -3.73 11.79 -13.65
C THR A 85 -2.35 11.58 -13.01
N GLN A 86 -1.58 12.66 -12.86
CA GLN A 86 -0.36 12.64 -12.06
C GLN A 86 -0.72 13.19 -10.68
N ALA A 87 -0.38 12.46 -9.62
CA ALA A 87 -0.79 12.81 -8.27
C ALA A 87 0.30 12.51 -7.24
N ARG A 88 0.19 13.19 -6.10
CA ARG A 88 1.05 13.02 -4.93
C ARG A 88 0.20 12.80 -3.69
N ALA A 89 0.64 11.93 -2.80
CA ALA A 89 0.14 11.83 -1.44
C ALA A 89 1.28 12.16 -0.47
N VAL A 90 1.03 13.07 0.47
CA VAL A 90 1.92 13.35 1.61
C VAL A 90 1.28 12.73 2.83
N CYS A 91 1.96 11.75 3.44
CA CYS A 91 1.47 11.04 4.61
C CYS A 91 2.24 11.51 5.83
N HIS A 92 1.54 12.07 6.81
CA HIS A 92 2.16 12.69 7.98
C HIS A 92 1.43 12.32 9.27
N VAL A 93 2.15 12.37 10.39
CA VAL A 93 1.58 12.36 11.73
C VAL A 93 1.89 13.71 12.35
N GLU A 94 0.86 14.50 12.63
CA GLU A 94 1.03 15.89 13.06
C GLU A 94 1.90 16.68 12.06
N ASP A 95 3.06 17.20 12.46
CA ASP A 95 4.00 17.94 11.61
C ASP A 95 5.08 17.05 10.96
N ARG A 96 5.11 15.75 11.29
CA ARG A 96 6.15 14.83 10.82
C ARG A 96 5.70 14.11 9.55
N GLU A 97 6.33 14.43 8.44
CA GLU A 97 6.16 13.66 7.21
C GLU A 97 6.78 12.26 7.36
N ILE A 98 5.96 11.22 7.20
CA ILE A 98 6.34 9.82 7.37
C ILE A 98 6.77 9.23 6.02
N LEU A 99 5.94 9.45 4.99
CA LEU A 99 6.23 9.09 3.62
C LEU A 99 5.58 10.05 2.63
N THR A 100 6.24 10.28 1.51
CA THR A 100 5.64 10.89 0.32
C THR A 100 5.50 9.82 -0.75
N VAL A 101 4.39 9.87 -1.50
CA VAL A 101 4.13 8.99 -2.64
C VAL A 101 3.82 9.83 -3.87
N ASN A 102 4.49 9.54 -4.99
CA ASN A 102 4.10 10.04 -6.31
C ASN A 102 3.50 8.89 -7.13
N ALA A 103 2.47 9.17 -7.92
CA ALA A 103 1.79 8.16 -8.71
C ALA A 103 1.24 8.70 -10.03
N ALA A 104 1.10 7.79 -10.99
CA ALA A 104 0.24 7.99 -12.15
C ALA A 104 -0.98 7.08 -12.05
N LEU A 105 -2.16 7.65 -12.26
CA LEU A 105 -3.44 6.95 -12.18
C LEU A 105 -4.21 7.12 -13.49
N GLY A 106 -4.88 6.07 -13.94
CA GLY A 106 -5.63 6.08 -15.18
C GLY A 106 -5.74 4.69 -15.76
N ALA A 107 -6.63 4.57 -16.74
CA ALA A 107 -6.72 3.40 -17.59
C ALA A 107 -6.90 3.92 -19.02
N ARG A 108 -6.15 3.35 -19.95
CA ARG A 108 -6.32 3.62 -21.39
C ARG A 108 -6.89 2.36 -22.03
N PRO A 109 -7.97 2.43 -22.83
CA PRO A 109 -8.40 1.29 -23.62
C PRO A 109 -7.30 0.94 -24.62
N LEU A 110 -6.84 -0.31 -24.56
CA LEU A 110 -5.88 -0.90 -25.48
C LEU A 110 -6.51 -2.18 -26.01
N ASP A 111 -6.58 -2.31 -27.32
CA ASP A 111 -7.15 -3.51 -27.98
C ASP A 111 -6.25 -4.74 -27.81
N HIS A 112 -5.01 -4.53 -27.37
CA HIS A 112 -4.00 -5.55 -27.19
C HIS A 112 -3.37 -5.46 -25.80
N SER A 113 -3.31 -6.60 -25.11
CA SER A 113 -2.51 -6.83 -23.91
C SER A 113 -1.58 -8.01 -24.15
N GLY A 114 -0.43 -8.03 -23.48
CA GLY A 114 0.56 -9.10 -23.64
C GLY A 114 1.42 -9.24 -22.39
N GLN A 115 1.77 -10.49 -22.08
CA GLN A 115 2.77 -10.83 -21.09
C GLN A 115 3.90 -11.57 -21.81
N TYR A 116 5.08 -10.96 -21.85
CA TYR A 116 6.24 -11.53 -22.55
C TYR A 116 7.14 -12.35 -21.62
N GLU A 117 7.09 -12.06 -20.32
CA GLU A 117 7.81 -12.82 -19.30
C GLU A 117 7.06 -14.10 -18.92
N THR A 118 7.80 -15.19 -18.74
CA THR A 118 7.26 -16.48 -18.34
C THR A 118 7.47 -16.68 -16.84
N MET A 119 6.42 -17.05 -16.10
CA MET A 119 6.54 -17.48 -14.70
C MET A 119 7.54 -18.65 -14.60
N PRO A 120 8.48 -18.66 -13.64
CA PRO A 120 9.40 -19.78 -13.47
C PRO A 120 8.65 -21.09 -13.25
N ALA A 121 8.89 -22.08 -14.11
CA ALA A 121 8.16 -23.35 -14.12
C ALA A 121 8.51 -24.27 -12.93
N ASP A 122 9.59 -23.97 -12.22
CA ASP A 122 10.09 -24.73 -11.07
C ASP A 122 9.59 -24.23 -9.72
N VAL A 123 8.74 -23.20 -9.70
CA VAL A 123 8.08 -22.73 -8.48
C VAL A 123 6.90 -23.66 -8.16
N PRO A 124 6.91 -24.36 -7.01
CA PRO A 124 5.80 -25.23 -6.63
C PRO A 124 4.53 -24.43 -6.31
N PRO A 125 3.34 -25.05 -6.39
CA PRO A 125 2.10 -24.38 -6.03
C PRO A 125 2.08 -24.03 -4.54
N PRO A 126 1.31 -23.01 -4.10
CA PRO A 126 1.33 -22.51 -2.72
C PRO A 126 1.16 -23.59 -1.66
N GLU A 127 0.23 -24.53 -1.85
CA GLU A 127 -0.03 -25.66 -0.95
C GLU A 127 1.18 -26.57 -0.71
N SER A 128 2.13 -26.59 -1.65
CA SER A 128 3.38 -27.36 -1.58
C SER A 128 4.56 -26.53 -1.03
N CYS A 129 4.38 -25.22 -0.85
CA CYS A 129 5.38 -24.35 -0.23
C CYS A 129 5.26 -24.40 1.30
N PRO A 130 6.38 -24.51 2.04
CA PRO A 130 6.34 -24.42 3.50
C PRO A 130 5.93 -23.02 3.94
N HIS A 131 5.19 -22.95 5.04
CA HIS A 131 4.89 -21.67 5.70
C HIS A 131 6.18 -20.96 6.10
N ARG A 132 6.17 -19.63 5.99
CA ARG A 132 7.27 -18.80 6.42
C ARG A 132 7.39 -18.82 7.94
N ILE A 133 8.58 -19.14 8.44
CA ILE A 133 8.89 -19.11 9.87
C ILE A 133 9.52 -17.75 10.20
N HIS A 134 8.88 -17.01 11.10
CA HIS A 134 9.44 -15.77 11.64
C HIS A 134 10.39 -16.06 12.79
N ARG A 135 11.50 -15.30 12.87
CA ARG A 135 12.49 -15.42 13.96
C ARG A 135 12.08 -14.71 15.25
N VAL A 136 11.09 -13.85 15.17
CA VAL A 136 10.54 -13.06 16.28
C VAL A 136 9.06 -13.36 16.40
N ASP A 137 8.49 -13.14 17.57
CA ASP A 137 7.04 -13.19 17.75
C ASP A 137 6.38 -12.11 16.88
N THR A 138 5.39 -12.52 16.11
CA THR A 138 4.64 -11.66 15.18
C THR A 138 3.16 -11.57 15.52
N SER A 139 2.73 -12.22 16.61
CA SER A 139 1.34 -12.27 17.06
C SER A 139 0.76 -10.85 17.18
N GLY A 140 -0.37 -10.59 16.53
CA GLY A 140 -1.04 -9.29 16.54
C GLY A 140 -0.43 -8.20 15.63
N PHE A 141 0.64 -8.50 14.89
CA PHE A 141 1.25 -7.61 13.89
C PHE A 141 0.83 -7.97 12.47
N ILE A 142 1.29 -7.22 11.46
CA ILE A 142 0.88 -7.43 10.06
C ILE A 142 1.13 -8.86 9.57
N SER A 143 2.24 -9.49 9.96
CA SER A 143 2.58 -10.84 9.51
C SER A 143 1.57 -11.90 9.98
N ASP A 144 0.92 -11.67 11.13
CA ASP A 144 -0.13 -12.56 11.67
C ASP A 144 -1.44 -12.47 10.86
N ARG A 145 -1.57 -11.46 9.99
CA ARG A 145 -2.72 -11.24 9.11
C ARG A 145 -2.48 -11.68 7.67
N LEU A 146 -1.33 -12.29 7.37
CA LEU A 146 -0.93 -12.73 6.04
C LEU A 146 -0.61 -14.23 6.04
N ASP A 147 -1.08 -14.98 5.03
CA ASP A 147 -0.56 -16.34 4.78
C ASP A 147 0.74 -16.22 3.96
N GLU A 148 1.87 -16.34 4.65
CA GLU A 148 3.19 -16.25 4.05
C GLU A 148 3.79 -17.65 3.81
N ARG A 149 4.21 -17.91 2.56
CA ARG A 149 4.87 -19.16 2.18
C ARG A 149 6.18 -18.90 1.45
N LEU A 150 7.16 -19.78 1.63
CA LEU A 150 8.48 -19.66 1.01
C LEU A 150 8.53 -20.40 -0.33
N ALA A 151 8.42 -19.66 -1.43
CA ALA A 151 8.67 -20.15 -2.77
C ALA A 151 10.17 -20.00 -3.13
N LYS A 152 10.77 -21.02 -3.72
CA LYS A 152 12.14 -20.98 -4.23
C LYS A 152 12.14 -21.39 -5.70
N GLY A 153 12.21 -20.42 -6.59
CA GLY A 153 12.60 -20.62 -7.99
C GLY A 153 14.12 -20.55 -8.15
N ARG A 154 14.64 -21.09 -9.25
CA ARG A 154 16.05 -20.96 -9.63
C ARG A 154 16.39 -19.63 -10.27
#